data_AF-A0A1F5YDK4-F1
#
_entry.id   AF-A0A1F5YDK4-F1
#
_cell.length_a   1.000
_cell.length_b   1.000
_cell.length_c   1.000
_cell.angle_alpha   90.00
_cell.angle_beta   90.00
_cell.angle_gamma   90.00
#
_symmetry.space_group_name_H-M   'P 1'
#
loop_
_entity.id
_entity.type
_entity.pdbx_description
1 polymer ?
#
loop_
_entity_poly.entity_id
_entity_poly.type
_entity_poly.pdbx_seq_one_letter_code
_entity_poly.pdbx_strand_id
1 'polypeptide(L)'
;MAKLAASQTRIPTRIFNDVVFRNARVVIERRDGEKVYLISQKDLELFEALTDYVDNVLADQALKEMEVSGRKSVPLEQVKAEMGL
;
A
#
# COMPACT_ATOMS: atom_id res chain seq x y z
N MET A 1 -6.60 -4.06 -13.78
CA MET A 1 -7.59 -3.45 -12.86
C MET A 1 -8.89 -3.23 -13.62
N ALA A 2 -10.02 -3.77 -13.14
CA ALA A 2 -11.32 -3.52 -13.77
C ALA A 2 -11.75 -2.07 -13.50
N LYS A 3 -12.25 -1.35 -14.52
CA LYS A 3 -12.79 -0.01 -14.40
C LYS A 3 -14.31 -0.08 -14.52
N LEU A 4 -15.02 0.52 -13.56
CA LEU A 4 -16.48 0.63 -13.56
C LEU A 4 -16.84 2.12 -13.53
N ALA A 5 -17.84 2.52 -14.32
CA ALA A 5 -18.38 3.88 -14.22
C ALA A 5 -19.15 4.03 -12.89
N ALA A 6 -19.15 5.22 -12.30
CA ALA A 6 -19.87 5.48 -11.05
C ALA A 6 -21.37 5.11 -11.15
N SER A 7 -21.99 5.34 -12.30
CA SER A 7 -23.39 4.97 -12.59
C SER A 7 -23.67 3.47 -12.56
N GLN A 8 -22.63 2.63 -12.69
CA GLN A 8 -22.73 1.17 -12.63
C GLN A 8 -22.55 0.64 -11.19
N THR A 9 -22.12 1.49 -10.26
CA THR A 9 -21.91 1.10 -8.86
C THR A 9 -23.17 1.33 -8.04
N ARG A 10 -23.55 0.34 -7.23
CA ARG A 10 -24.65 0.47 -6.25
C ARG A 10 -24.12 0.97 -4.90
N ILE A 11 -23.46 2.12 -4.91
CA ILE A 11 -22.98 2.79 -3.69
C ILE A 11 -23.93 3.96 -3.42
N PRO A 12 -24.43 4.15 -2.18
CA PRO A 12 -25.23 5.32 -1.85
C PRO A 12 -24.49 6.62 -2.20
N THR A 13 -25.13 7.51 -2.97
CA THR A 13 -24.50 8.75 -3.47
C THR A 13 -23.87 9.59 -2.37
N ARG A 14 -24.49 9.61 -1.18
CA ARG A 14 -23.93 10.30 -0.01
C ARG A 14 -22.55 9.75 0.37
N ILE A 15 -22.43 8.43 0.47
CA ILE A 15 -21.18 7.74 0.83
C ILE A 15 -20.12 8.01 -0.24
N PHE A 16 -20.48 7.90 -1.51
CA PHE A 16 -19.56 8.19 -2.61
C PHE A 16 -19.04 9.63 -2.55
N ASN A 17 -19.94 10.60 -2.34
CA ASN A 17 -19.56 12.02 -2.24
C ASN A 17 -18.68 12.30 -1.02
N ASP A 18 -18.93 11.64 0.12
CA ASP A 18 -18.11 11.80 1.32
C ASP A 18 -16.67 11.32 1.04
N VAL A 19 -16.48 10.20 0.32
CA VAL A 19 -15.14 9.71 -0.06
C VAL A 19 -14.47 10.63 -1.08
N VAL A 20 -15.18 11.00 -2.14
CA VAL A 20 -14.59 11.76 -3.27
C VAL A 20 -14.29 13.20 -2.90
N PHE A 21 -15.19 13.87 -2.18
CA PHE A 21 -15.09 15.32 -1.93
C PHE A 21 -14.64 15.69 -0.53
N ARG A 22 -14.79 14.77 0.45
CA ARG A 22 -14.45 15.05 1.86
C ARG A 22 -13.30 14.19 2.38
N ASN A 23 -12.68 13.37 1.52
CA ASN A 23 -11.64 12.41 1.88
C ASN A 23 -12.09 11.49 3.03
N ALA A 24 -13.38 11.15 3.09
CA ALA A 24 -13.85 10.19 4.07
C ALA A 24 -13.31 8.80 3.74
N ARG A 25 -13.03 8.01 4.78
CA ARG A 25 -12.69 6.59 4.69
C ARG A 25 -13.87 5.80 5.24
N VAL A 26 -14.44 4.92 4.44
CA VAL A 26 -15.69 4.24 4.80
C VAL A 26 -15.45 2.75 4.91
N VAL A 27 -15.85 2.18 6.05
CA VAL A 27 -15.81 0.74 6.29
C VAL A 27 -17.13 0.12 5.82
N ILE A 28 -17.04 -0.95 5.04
CA ILE A 28 -18.16 -1.76 4.61
C ILE A 28 -17.98 -3.14 5.25
N GLU A 29 -18.90 -3.49 6.13
CA GLU A 29 -18.92 -4.80 6.77
C GLU A 29 -19.79 -5.75 5.96
N ARG A 30 -19.20 -6.86 5.52
CA ARG A 30 -19.91 -7.91 4.78
C ARG A 30 -20.57 -8.87 5.76
N ARG A 31 -21.57 -9.61 5.29
CA ARG A 31 -22.32 -10.58 6.10
C ARG A 31 -21.48 -11.74 6.61
N ASP A 32 -20.38 -12.06 5.93
CA ASP A 32 -19.39 -13.07 6.32
C ASP A 32 -18.40 -12.54 7.38
N GLY A 33 -18.53 -11.28 7.79
CA GLY A 33 -17.64 -10.64 8.76
C GLY A 33 -16.40 -10.01 8.15
N GLU A 34 -16.17 -10.15 6.84
CA GLU A 34 -15.07 -9.45 6.18
C GLU A 34 -15.33 -7.94 6.14
N LYS A 35 -14.28 -7.15 6.31
CA LYS A 35 -14.32 -5.69 6.21
C LYS A 35 -13.61 -5.25 4.96
N VAL A 36 -14.26 -4.42 4.16
CA VAL A 36 -13.65 -3.76 3.01
C VAL A 36 -13.73 -2.24 3.20
N TYR A 37 -12.76 -1.52 2.65
CA TYR A 37 -12.66 -0.08 2.80
C TYR A 37 -12.85 0.61 1.47
N LEU A 38 -13.67 1.64 1.47
CA LEU A 38 -13.78 2.58 0.35
C LEU A 38 -12.98 3.83 0.72
N ILE A 39 -11.95 4.11 -0.08
CA ILE A 39 -11.05 5.26 0.06
C ILE A 39 -10.88 5.94 -1.30
N SER A 40 -10.39 7.19 -1.28
CA SER A 40 -10.02 7.88 -2.51
C SER A 40 -8.74 7.28 -3.10
N GLN A 41 -8.55 7.44 -4.41
CA GLN A 41 -7.30 7.03 -5.06
C GLN A 41 -6.08 7.74 -4.45
N LYS A 42 -6.24 9.03 -4.12
CA LYS A 42 -5.17 9.82 -3.49
C LYS A 42 -4.75 9.25 -2.14
N ASP A 43 -5.69 8.77 -1.34
CA ASP A 43 -5.39 8.11 -0.06
C ASP A 43 -4.64 6.79 -0.28
N LEU A 44 -5.02 6.00 -1.29
CA LEU A 44 -4.30 4.79 -1.65
C LEU A 44 -2.84 5.11 -2.02
N GLU A 45 -2.64 6.05 -2.93
CA GLU A 45 -1.30 6.51 -3.37
C GLU A 45 -0.47 7.04 -2.19
N LEU A 46 -1.10 7.74 -1.24
CA LEU A 46 -0.43 8.20 -0.02
C LEU A 46 0.04 7.03 0.85
N PHE A 47 -0.79 5.99 1.01
CA PHE A 47 -0.40 4.82 1.80
C PHE A 47 0.75 4.06 1.13
N GLU A 48 0.71 3.89 -0.18
CA GLU A 48 1.81 3.28 -0.94
C GLU A 48 3.11 4.08 -0.76
N ALA A 49 3.06 5.40 -0.91
CA ALA A 49 4.23 6.26 -0.72
C ALA A 49 4.76 6.23 0.73
N LEU A 50 3.88 6.10 1.73
CA LEU A 50 4.28 5.94 3.12
C LEU A 50 4.97 4.60 3.37
N THR A 51 4.47 3.52 2.77
CA THR A 51 5.11 2.19 2.84
C THR A 51 6.51 2.26 2.22
N ASP A 52 6.64 2.81 1.01
CA ASP A 52 7.94 2.97 0.34
C ASP A 52 8.92 3.81 1.19
N TYR A 53 8.43 4.88 1.83
CA TYR A 53 9.26 5.68 2.72
C TYR A 53 9.76 4.88 3.93
N VAL A 54 8.88 4.12 4.59
CA VAL A 54 9.25 3.30 5.75
C VAL A 54 10.26 2.23 5.35
N ASP A 55 10.06 1.57 4.21
CA ASP A 55 10.98 0.55 3.72
C ASP A 55 12.37 1.13 3.44
N ASN A 56 12.45 2.33 2.85
CA ASN A 56 13.71 3.03 2.65
C ASN A 56 14.41 3.38 3.97
N VAL A 57 13.67 3.86 4.96
CA VAL A 57 14.23 4.15 6.30
C VAL A 57 14.79 2.89 6.95
N LEU A 58 14.08 1.77 6.84
CA LEU A 58 14.54 0.49 7.37
C LEU A 58 15.78 -0.04 6.64
N ALA A 59 15.83 0.12 5.31
CA ALA A 59 16.99 -0.23 4.50
C ALA A 59 18.23 0.59 4.90
N ASP A 60 18.08 1.91 5.06
CA ASP A 60 19.16 2.80 5.51
C ASP A 60 19.66 2.42 6.90
N GLN A 61 18.75 2.05 7.81
CA GLN A 61 19.12 1.58 9.13
C GLN A 61 19.89 0.26 9.08
N ALA A 62 19.43 -0.70 8.28
CA ALA A 62 20.13 -1.97 8.11
C ALA A 62 21.56 -1.77 7.57
N LEU A 63 21.74 -0.87 6.60
CA LEU A 63 23.07 -0.52 6.08
C LEU A 63 23.99 0.03 7.17
N LYS A 64 23.51 0.95 8.00
CA LYS A 64 24.28 1.49 9.13
C LYS A 64 24.64 0.41 10.15
N GLU A 65 23.72 -0.49 10.48
CA GLU A 65 23.99 -1.60 11.39
C GLU A 65 25.04 -2.57 10.83
N MET A 66 25.05 -2.77 9.51
CA MET A 66 26.07 -3.57 8.83
C MET A 66 27.44 -2.91 8.84
N GLU A 67 27.52 -1.59 8.61
CA GLU A 67 28.76 -0.83 8.74
C GLU A 67 29.35 -0.94 10.16
N VAL A 68 28.51 -0.80 11.19
CA VAL A 68 28.94 -0.88 12.59
C VAL A 68 29.35 -2.30 12.98
N SER A 69 28.61 -3.32 12.53
CA SER A 69 28.87 -4.72 12.88
C SER A 69 29.92 -5.41 12.00
N GLY A 70 30.35 -4.77 10.90
CA GLY A 70 31.25 -5.35 9.90
C GLY A 70 30.62 -6.49 9.09
N ARG A 71 29.30 -6.67 9.17
CA ARG A 71 28.59 -7.70 8.38
C ARG A 71 28.58 -7.30 6.90
N LYS A 72 28.84 -8.26 6.02
CA LYS A 72 28.83 -8.04 4.56
C LYS A 72 27.41 -8.02 4.01
N SER A 73 27.19 -7.20 2.99
CA SER A 73 25.95 -7.19 2.20
C SER A 73 25.73 -8.55 1.55
N VAL A 74 24.46 -8.93 1.44
CA VAL A 74 24.08 -10.11 0.66
C VAL A 74 24.42 -9.82 -0.81
N PRO A 75 25.18 -10.68 -1.50
CA PRO A 75 25.58 -10.43 -2.88
C PRO A 75 24.38 -10.43 -3.82
N LEU A 76 24.07 -9.29 -4.42
CA LEU A 76 22.91 -9.12 -5.31
C LEU A 76 22.85 -10.15 -6.45
N GLU A 77 24.01 -10.50 -7.02
CA GLU A 77 24.10 -11.48 -8.11
C GLU A 77 23.75 -12.90 -7.68
N GLN A 78 24.02 -13.29 -6.42
CA GLN A 78 23.58 -14.58 -5.88
C GLN A 78 22.07 -14.61 -5.68
N VAL A 79 21.50 -13.52 -5.15
CA VAL A 79 20.05 -13.39 -4.94
C VAL A 79 19.30 -13.45 -6.26
N LYS A 80 19.76 -12.75 -7.30
CA LYS A 80 19.16 -12.82 -8.65
C LYS A 80 19.15 -14.24 -9.20
N ALA A 81 20.28 -14.94 -9.09
CA ALA A 81 20.40 -16.32 -9.55
C ALA A 81 19.43 -17.27 -8.80
N GLU A 82 19.26 -17.12 -7.49
CA GLU A 82 18.31 -17.91 -6.70
C GLU A 82 16.84 -17.60 -7.02
N MET A 83 16.52 -16.36 -7.41
CA MET A 83 15.16 -15.94 -7.78
C MET A 83 14.83 -16.14 -9.26
N GLY A 84 15.77 -16.62 -10.07
CA GLY A 84 15.58 -16.82 -11.51
C GLY A 84 15.43 -15.51 -12.30
N LEU A 85 16.07 -14.44 -11.83
CA LEU A 85 16.08 -13.09 -12.43
C LEU A 85 17.36 -12.82 -13.23
#